data_AF-A0A180EQM4-F1
#
_entry.id   AF-A0A180EQM4-F1
#
_cell.length_a   1.000
_cell.length_b   1.000
_cell.length_c   1.000
_cell.angle_alpha   90.00
_cell.angle_beta   90.00
_cell.angle_gamma   90.00
#
_symmetry.space_group_name_H-M   'P 1'
#
loop_
_entity.id
_entity.type
_entity.pdbx_description
1 polymer ?
#
loop_
_entity_poly.entity_id
_entity_poly.type
_entity_poly.pdbx_seq_one_letter_code
_entity_poly.pdbx_strand_id
1 'polypeptide(L)'
;MIEEGLELKEACLEHCSHLLADQLATLSSSLESIRGSRSSETKSSAGDKFETGRAMLQLEENNLKQQLAAALETRRLLDQAHRSTTGDRIAHGNLVATNRGIYLLAAGFGKIKVKTRDVFCISPGSPIGRRLLGKIAGEAFLFNEVRFQVLGFV
;
A
#
# COMPACT_ATOMS: atom_id res chain seq x y z
N MET A 1 10.16 5.29 26.01
CA MET A 1 8.79 4.87 25.61
C MET A 1 8.28 5.62 24.38
N ILE A 2 8.40 6.95 24.29
CA ILE A 2 7.99 7.72 23.09
C ILE A 2 8.95 7.51 21.90
N GLU A 3 10.26 7.44 22.14
CA GLU A 3 11.27 7.21 21.08
C GLU A 3 11.09 5.85 20.38
N GLU A 4 10.79 4.79 21.12
CA GLU A 4 10.67 3.44 20.57
C GLU A 4 9.49 3.31 19.58
N GLY A 5 8.42 4.07 19.80
CA GLY A 5 7.25 4.07 18.92
C GLY A 5 7.46 4.87 17.64
N LEU A 6 8.17 6.00 17.72
CA LEU A 6 8.58 6.77 16.56
C LEU A 6 9.52 5.95 15.66
N GLU A 7 10.51 5.28 16.25
CA GLU A 7 11.39 4.36 15.51
C GLU A 7 10.61 3.22 14.84
N LEU A 8 9.61 2.66 15.53
CA LEU A 8 8.80 1.59 14.96
C LEU A 8 7.97 2.10 13.78
N LYS A 9 7.38 3.29 13.90
CA LYS A 9 6.62 3.93 12.82
C LYS A 9 7.52 4.15 11.60
N GLU A 10 8.70 4.74 11.79
CA GLU A 10 9.67 4.99 10.71
C GLU A 10 10.09 3.67 10.04
N ALA A 11 10.45 2.66 10.83
CA ALA A 11 10.83 1.35 10.30
C ALA A 11 9.68 0.68 9.51
N CYS A 12 8.43 0.85 9.94
CA CYS A 12 7.27 0.35 9.19
C CYS A 12 7.08 1.07 7.86
N LEU A 13 7.21 2.39 7.88
CA LEU A 13 7.07 3.23 6.69
C LEU A 13 8.18 2.96 5.67
N GLU A 14 9.42 2.82 6.13
CA GLU A 14 10.57 2.46 5.28
C GLU A 14 10.38 1.06 4.66
N HIS A 15 9.97 0.08 5.46
CA HIS A 15 9.67 -1.26 4.97
C HIS A 15 8.58 -1.24 3.89
N CYS A 16 7.50 -0.47 4.08
CA CYS A 16 6.45 -0.30 3.07
C CYS A 16 6.98 0.40 1.81
N SER A 17 7.85 1.40 1.96
CA SER A 17 8.48 2.09 0.83
C SER A 17 9.34 1.15 0.00
N HIS A 18 10.09 0.24 0.63
CA HIS A 18 10.89 -0.77 -0.08
C HIS A 18 10.01 -1.75 -0.86
N LEU A 19 8.97 -2.30 -0.23
CA LEU A 19 8.02 -3.18 -0.91
C LEU A 19 7.38 -2.51 -2.13
N LEU A 20 7.04 -1.22 -2.00
CA LEU A 20 6.46 -0.46 -3.10
C LEU A 20 7.48 -0.14 -4.20
N ALA A 21 8.73 0.13 -3.85
CA ALA A 21 9.80 0.37 -4.80
C ALA A 21 10.06 -0.88 -5.67
N ASP A 22 10.10 -2.07 -5.05
CA ASP A 22 10.24 -3.35 -5.76
C ASP A 22 9.06 -3.61 -6.70
N GLN A 23 7.84 -3.32 -6.24
CA GLN A 23 6.64 -3.42 -7.08
C GLN A 23 6.70 -2.46 -8.28
N LEU A 24 7.08 -1.19 -8.06
CA LEU A 24 7.21 -0.19 -9.12
C LEU A 24 8.29 -0.57 -10.14
N ALA A 25 9.43 -1.08 -9.67
CA ALA A 25 10.50 -1.56 -10.54
C ALA A 25 10.03 -2.74 -11.42
N THR A 26 9.32 -3.70 -10.83
CA THR A 26 8.74 -4.84 -11.54
C THR A 26 7.76 -4.39 -12.62
N LEU A 27 6.79 -3.54 -12.26
CA LEU A 27 5.80 -3.01 -13.21
C LEU A 27 6.43 -2.23 -14.36
N SER A 28 7.48 -1.44 -14.05
CA SER A 28 8.20 -0.65 -15.05
C SER A 28 8.97 -1.55 -16.03
N SER A 29 9.61 -2.60 -15.52
CA SER A 29 10.32 -3.60 -16.35
C SER A 29 9.36 -4.40 -17.23
N SER A 30 8.19 -4.80 -16.71
CA SER A 30 7.15 -5.47 -17.50
C SER A 30 6.62 -4.58 -18.62
N LEU A 31 6.38 -3.30 -18.34
CA LEU A 31 5.95 -2.34 -19.37
C LEU A 31 6.98 -2.17 -20.48
N GLU A 32 8.27 -2.08 -20.13
CA GLU A 32 9.33 -1.95 -21.12
C GLU A 32 9.45 -3.20 -21.99
N SER A 33 9.28 -4.37 -21.39
CA SER A 33 9.28 -5.66 -22.10
C SER A 33 8.14 -5.73 -23.12
N ILE A 34 6.91 -5.34 -22.75
CA ILE A 34 5.77 -5.30 -23.67
C ILE A 34 6.00 -4.31 -24.82
N ARG A 35 6.57 -3.14 -24.53
CA ARG A 35 6.91 -2.14 -25.55
C ARG A 35 7.95 -2.65 -26.54
N GLY A 36 8.96 -3.37 -26.04
CA GLY A 36 9.97 -4.04 -26.86
C GLY A 36 9.36 -5.09 -27.79
N SER A 37 8.50 -5.97 -27.26
CA SER A 37 7.79 -6.99 -28.06
C SER A 37 6.94 -6.36 -29.17
N ARG A 38 6.15 -5.32 -28.85
CA ARG A 38 5.34 -4.59 -29.85
C ARG A 38 6.19 -3.98 -30.97
N SER A 39 7.37 -3.43 -30.63
CA SER A 39 8.30 -2.88 -31.63
C SER A 39 8.86 -3.98 -32.54
N SER A 40 9.23 -5.13 -31.98
CA SER A 40 9.76 -6.27 -32.74
C SER A 40 8.72 -6.93 -33.67
N GLU A 41 7.46 -7.04 -33.25
CA GLU A 41 6.36 -7.56 -34.08
C GLU A 41 6.04 -6.65 -35.26
N THR A 42 6.27 -5.34 -35.16
CA THR A 42 6.05 -4.39 -36.26
C THR A 42 7.01 -4.63 -37.45
N LYS A 43 8.15 -5.30 -37.22
CA LYS A 43 9.20 -5.51 -38.24
C LYS A 43 9.04 -6.82 -39.03
N SER A 44 8.18 -7.74 -38.59
CA SER A 44 7.95 -9.06 -39.22
C SER A 44 6.51 -9.16 -39.75
N SER A 45 6.22 -8.57 -40.91
CA SER A 45 4.85 -8.39 -41.43
C SER A 45 4.48 -9.42 -42.50
N ALA A 46 3.55 -10.33 -42.17
CA ALA A 46 2.82 -11.17 -43.13
C ALA A 46 1.45 -11.67 -42.58
N GLY A 47 0.36 -10.89 -42.73
CA GLY A 47 -1.04 -11.37 -42.77
C GLY A 47 -1.98 -11.15 -41.56
N ASP A 48 -3.27 -11.54 -41.75
CA ASP A 48 -4.45 -11.34 -40.86
C ASP A 48 -4.36 -11.92 -39.43
N LYS A 49 -3.40 -12.80 -39.13
CA LYS A 49 -3.27 -13.45 -37.82
C LYS A 49 -2.72 -12.52 -36.71
N PHE A 50 -2.24 -11.32 -37.07
CA PHE A 50 -1.56 -10.39 -36.16
C PHE A 50 -2.51 -9.44 -35.41
N GLU A 51 -3.75 -9.25 -35.85
CA GLU A 51 -4.67 -8.29 -35.23
C GLU A 51 -5.04 -8.68 -33.79
N THR A 52 -5.23 -9.97 -33.52
CA THR A 52 -5.57 -10.46 -32.17
C THR A 52 -4.37 -10.41 -31.21
N GLY A 53 -3.16 -10.71 -31.69
CA GLY A 53 -1.93 -10.65 -30.88
C GLY A 53 -1.60 -9.23 -30.43
N ARG A 54 -1.71 -8.26 -31.34
CA ARG A 54 -1.55 -6.83 -31.02
C ARG A 54 -2.60 -6.31 -30.05
N ALA A 55 -3.86 -6.72 -30.23
CA ALA A 55 -4.93 -6.34 -29.31
C ALA A 55 -4.68 -6.86 -27.89
N MET A 56 -4.17 -8.09 -27.76
CA MET A 56 -3.80 -8.67 -26.45
C MET A 56 -2.64 -7.92 -25.80
N LEU A 57 -1.56 -7.61 -26.52
CA LEU A 57 -0.43 -6.82 -26.00
C LEU A 57 -0.88 -5.41 -25.57
N GLN A 58 -1.81 -4.80 -26.30
CA GLN A 58 -2.34 -3.48 -25.94
C GLN A 58 -3.20 -3.53 -24.67
N LEU A 59 -4.01 -4.58 -24.52
CA LEU A 59 -4.79 -4.81 -23.30
C LEU A 59 -3.88 -5.02 -22.09
N GLU A 60 -2.83 -5.83 -22.25
CA GLU A 60 -1.85 -6.07 -21.20
C GLU A 60 -1.08 -4.80 -20.82
N GLU A 61 -0.64 -4.00 -21.81
CA GLU A 61 -0.03 -2.69 -21.57
C GLU A 61 -0.97 -1.77 -20.76
N ASN A 62 -2.26 -1.75 -21.09
CA ASN A 62 -3.24 -0.94 -20.39
C ASN A 62 -3.45 -1.41 -18.94
N ASN A 63 -3.49 -2.72 -18.72
CA ASN A 63 -3.59 -3.30 -17.37
C ASN A 63 -2.38 -2.94 -16.52
N LEU A 64 -1.16 -3.04 -17.06
CA LEU A 64 0.06 -2.65 -16.35
C LEU A 64 0.09 -1.15 -16.06
N LYS A 65 -0.37 -0.30 -16.98
CA LYS A 65 -0.48 1.16 -16.75
C LYS A 65 -1.43 1.48 -15.60
N GLN A 66 -2.57 0.77 -15.50
CA GLN A 66 -3.51 0.94 -14.39
C GLN A 66 -2.88 0.54 -13.05
N GLN A 67 -2.18 -0.59 -13.01
CA GLN A 67 -1.46 -1.03 -11.81
C GLN A 67 -0.35 -0.06 -11.41
N LEU A 68 0.41 0.46 -12.38
CA LEU A 68 1.44 1.47 -12.14
C LEU A 68 0.84 2.75 -11.56
N ALA A 69 -0.28 3.24 -12.11
CA ALA A 69 -0.97 4.41 -11.58
C ALA A 69 -1.43 4.20 -10.12
N ALA A 70 -1.97 3.02 -9.79
CA ALA A 70 -2.37 2.68 -8.42
C ALA A 70 -1.16 2.60 -7.47
N ALA A 71 -0.03 2.03 -7.90
CA ALA A 71 1.20 1.98 -7.12
C ALA A 71 1.79 3.38 -6.88
N LEU A 72 1.72 4.28 -7.87
CA LEU A 72 2.15 5.67 -7.72
C LEU A 72 1.27 6.45 -6.75
N GLU A 73 -0.05 6.23 -6.75
CA GLU A 73 -0.94 6.84 -5.75
C GLU A 73 -0.64 6.27 -4.35
N THR A 74 -0.35 4.97 -4.25
CA THR A 74 0.09 4.34 -3.00
C THR A 74 1.37 5.01 -2.46
N ARG A 75 2.32 5.34 -3.34
CA ARG A 75 3.55 6.08 -2.98
C ARG A 75 3.20 7.44 -2.39
N ARG A 76 2.32 8.18 -3.08
CA ARG A 76 1.85 9.50 -2.62
C ARG A 76 1.22 9.43 -1.22
N LEU A 77 0.46 8.38 -0.93
CA LEU A 77 -0.13 8.15 0.40
C LEU A 77 0.91 7.80 1.46
N LEU A 78 1.91 6.97 1.14
CA LEU A 78 3.03 6.68 2.05
C LEU A 78 3.86 7.93 2.36
N ASP A 79 4.12 8.78 1.36
CA ASP A 79 4.85 10.04 1.55
C ASP A 79 4.09 10.99 2.49
N GLN A 80 2.76 11.03 2.38
CA GLN A 80 1.91 11.77 3.31
C GLN A 80 1.98 11.19 4.72
N ALA A 81 2.04 9.86 4.85
CA ALA A 81 2.16 9.21 6.15
C ALA A 81 3.50 9.52 6.84
N HIS A 82 4.61 9.64 6.09
CA HIS A 82 5.91 10.08 6.62
C HIS A 82 5.84 11.47 7.25
N ARG A 83 5.10 12.39 6.63
CA ARG A 83 4.95 13.78 7.11
C ARG A 83 3.87 13.96 8.18
N SER A 84 3.17 12.88 8.54
CA SER A 84 2.08 12.97 9.52
C SER A 84 2.62 13.13 10.94
N THR A 85 1.94 13.97 11.70
CA THR A 85 2.16 14.11 13.14
C THR A 85 1.06 13.39 13.91
N THR A 86 1.39 13.02 15.15
CA THR A 86 0.40 12.46 16.07
C THR A 86 -0.38 13.59 16.73
N GLY A 87 -1.70 13.57 16.58
CA GLY A 87 -2.63 14.44 17.31
C GLY A 87 -3.48 13.62 18.28
N ASP A 88 -4.56 14.22 18.78
CA ASP A 88 -5.44 13.56 19.76
C ASP A 88 -6.30 12.44 19.16
N ARG A 89 -6.57 12.52 17.86
CA ARG A 89 -7.41 11.58 17.11
C ARG A 89 -6.60 10.82 16.08
N ILE A 90 -6.93 9.55 15.92
CA ILE A 90 -6.32 8.66 14.94
C ILE A 90 -6.57 9.19 13.54
N ALA A 91 -5.51 9.43 12.78
CA ALA A 91 -5.52 9.92 11.42
C ALA A 91 -4.55 9.12 10.53
N HIS A 92 -4.44 9.54 9.28
CA HIS A 92 -3.48 8.98 8.33
C HIS A 92 -2.04 9.23 8.81
N GLY A 93 -1.24 8.18 8.74
CA GLY A 93 0.14 8.07 9.17
C GLY A 93 0.35 7.82 10.67
N ASN A 94 -0.71 7.62 11.46
CA ASN A 94 -0.58 7.22 12.86
C ASN A 94 -0.34 5.72 13.02
N LEU A 95 0.52 5.40 13.98
CA LEU A 95 0.72 4.06 14.51
C LEU A 95 -0.09 3.92 15.80
N VAL A 96 -0.95 2.92 15.86
CA VAL A 96 -1.97 2.78 16.91
C VAL A 96 -1.92 1.36 17.48
N ALA A 97 -1.84 1.26 18.81
CA ALA A 97 -2.00 0.01 19.51
C ALA A 97 -3.47 -0.20 19.85
N THR A 98 -3.94 -1.42 19.60
CA THR A 98 -5.23 -1.91 20.08
C THR A 98 -5.03 -3.18 20.90
N ASN A 99 -6.06 -3.62 21.61
CA ASN A 99 -6.07 -4.93 22.26
C ASN A 99 -5.97 -6.14 21.29
N ARG A 100 -5.97 -5.91 19.97
CA ARG A 100 -5.90 -6.95 18.93
C ARG A 100 -4.63 -6.88 18.07
N GLY A 101 -3.78 -5.89 18.28
CA GLY A 101 -2.55 -5.70 17.50
C GLY A 101 -2.22 -4.24 17.25
N ILE A 102 -1.12 -4.03 16.54
CA ILE A 102 -0.62 -2.70 16.15
C ILE A 102 -1.03 -2.42 14.70
N TYR A 103 -1.58 -1.23 14.48
CA TYR A 103 -2.11 -0.79 13.19
C TYR A 103 -1.41 0.48 12.76
N LEU A 104 -0.81 0.47 11.57
CA LEU A 104 -0.34 1.68 10.90
C LEU A 104 -1.41 2.09 9.89
N LEU A 105 -2.05 3.25 10.10
CA LEU A 105 -3.02 3.78 9.15
C LEU A 105 -2.27 4.54 8.05
N ALA A 106 -1.82 3.86 7.00
CA ALA A 106 -1.13 4.50 5.88
C ALA A 106 -1.69 3.98 4.55
N ALA A 107 -0.96 3.09 3.90
CA ALA A 107 -1.39 2.39 2.70
C ALA A 107 -1.71 0.91 3.02
N GLY A 108 -2.50 0.26 2.17
CA GLY A 108 -2.95 -1.11 2.42
C GLY A 108 -1.91 -2.15 2.04
N PHE A 109 -0.87 -2.34 2.85
CA PHE A 109 0.13 -3.41 2.67
C PHE A 109 -0.22 -4.69 3.43
N GLY A 110 -1.28 -4.68 4.24
CA GLY A 110 -1.68 -5.83 5.04
C GLY A 110 -0.76 -6.03 6.23
N LYS A 111 -0.48 -7.28 6.58
CA LYS A 111 0.40 -7.63 7.71
C LYS A 111 1.85 -7.54 7.26
N ILE A 112 2.61 -6.64 7.88
CA ILE A 112 4.06 -6.52 7.72
C ILE A 112 4.76 -6.95 9.00
N LYS A 113 6.00 -7.44 8.86
CA LYS A 113 6.85 -7.83 9.99
C LYS A 113 8.05 -6.91 10.04
N VAL A 114 8.16 -6.13 11.11
CA VAL A 114 9.21 -5.13 11.29
C VAL A 114 9.89 -5.38 12.62
N LYS A 115 11.22 -5.52 12.60
CA LYS A 115 12.00 -6.03 13.73
C LYS A 115 11.44 -7.41 14.17
N THR A 116 10.80 -7.48 15.34
CA THR A 116 10.15 -8.68 15.87
C THR A 116 8.64 -8.53 16.06
N ARG A 117 8.06 -7.43 15.54
CA ARG A 117 6.64 -7.09 15.73
C ARG A 117 5.85 -7.25 14.45
N ASP A 118 4.67 -7.82 14.60
CA ASP A 118 3.65 -7.86 13.56
C ASP A 118 2.87 -6.53 13.59
N VAL A 119 2.83 -5.84 12.46
CA VAL A 119 2.11 -4.58 12.29
C VAL A 119 1.17 -4.69 11.10
N PHE A 120 -0.07 -4.25 11.26
CA PHE A 120 -1.04 -4.19 10.18
C PHE A 120 -1.02 -2.81 9.52
N CYS A 121 -0.41 -2.72 8.34
CA CYS A 121 -0.41 -1.51 7.52
C CYS A 121 -1.68 -1.49 6.67
N ILE A 122 -2.60 -0.59 7.04
CA ILE A 122 -3.95 -0.52 6.47
C ILE A 122 -4.22 0.88 5.94
N SER A 123 -5.06 0.99 4.92
CA SER A 123 -5.54 2.29 4.47
C SER A 123 -6.68 2.80 5.36
N PRO A 124 -6.84 4.12 5.54
CA PRO A 124 -8.01 4.71 6.19
C PRO A 124 -9.34 4.28 5.53
N GLY A 125 -9.32 3.99 4.23
CA GLY A 125 -10.49 3.53 3.47
C GLY A 125 -10.86 2.06 3.67
N SER A 126 -10.00 1.25 4.32
CA SER A 126 -10.26 -0.17 4.59
C SER A 126 -11.38 -0.38 5.63
N PRO A 127 -12.05 -1.55 5.66
CA PRO A 127 -13.15 -1.81 6.60
C PRO A 127 -12.81 -1.54 8.07
N ILE A 128 -11.63 -1.96 8.51
CA ILE A 128 -11.13 -1.69 9.86
C ILE A 128 -10.58 -0.28 10.00
N GLY A 129 -9.91 0.25 8.97
CA GLY A 129 -9.38 1.62 8.96
C GLY A 129 -10.46 2.67 9.20
N ARG A 130 -11.63 2.51 8.57
CA ARG A 130 -12.80 3.39 8.78
C ARG A 130 -13.32 3.36 10.22
N ARG A 131 -13.12 2.26 10.96
CA ARG A 131 -13.55 2.15 12.36
C ARG A 131 -12.54 2.78 13.33
N LEU A 132 -11.26 2.78 12.96
CA LEU A 132 -10.18 3.40 13.73
C LEU A 132 -10.08 4.90 13.50
N LEU A 133 -10.33 5.35 12.26
CA LEU A 133 -10.21 6.75 11.87
C LEU A 133 -11.05 7.66 12.77
N GLY A 134 -10.41 8.70 13.32
CA GLY A 134 -11.03 9.71 14.17
C GLY A 134 -11.23 9.29 15.64
N LYS A 135 -10.95 8.05 16.01
CA LYS A 135 -11.04 7.57 17.39
C LYS A 135 -9.88 8.07 18.26
N ILE A 136 -10.08 8.03 19.56
CA ILE A 136 -9.08 8.38 20.57
C ILE A 136 -8.73 7.19 21.46
N ALA A 137 -7.66 7.30 22.24
CA ALA A 137 -7.30 6.29 23.23
C ALA A 137 -8.45 6.02 24.22
N GLY A 138 -8.66 4.76 24.56
CA GLY A 138 -9.74 4.31 25.44
C GLY A 138 -11.05 3.97 24.74
N GLU A 139 -11.30 4.46 23.52
CA GLU A 139 -12.51 4.12 22.77
C GLU A 139 -12.54 2.65 22.32
N ALA A 140 -13.74 2.08 22.27
CA ALA A 140 -13.98 0.72 21.79
C ALA A 140 -14.93 0.70 20.59
N PHE A 141 -14.79 -0.31 19.76
CA PHE A 141 -15.68 -0.56 18.61
C PHE A 141 -15.81 -2.05 18.32
N LEU A 142 -16.85 -2.40 17.56
CA LEU A 142 -17.02 -3.74 17.01
C LEU A 142 -16.58 -3.78 15.55
N PHE A 143 -15.83 -4.81 15.18
CA PHE A 143 -15.47 -5.12 13.81
C PHE A 143 -15.56 -6.63 13.62
N ASN A 144 -16.38 -7.09 12.67
CA ASN A 144 -16.69 -8.50 12.46
C ASN A 144 -17.07 -9.23 13.76
N GLU A 145 -17.98 -8.65 14.55
CA GLU A 145 -18.45 -9.19 15.84
C GLU A 145 -17.37 -9.26 16.94
N VAL A 146 -16.15 -8.83 16.64
CA VAL A 146 -15.03 -8.79 17.56
C VAL A 146 -14.90 -7.40 18.19
N ARG A 147 -14.75 -7.34 19.51
CA ARG A 147 -14.51 -6.09 20.25
C ARG A 147 -13.05 -5.67 20.19
N PHE A 148 -12.85 -4.46 19.69
CA PHE A 148 -11.59 -3.72 19.67
C PHE A 148 -11.63 -2.60 20.71
N GLN A 149 -10.49 -2.32 21.31
CA GLN A 149 -10.24 -1.17 22.17
C GLN A 149 -8.95 -0.51 21.73
N VAL A 150 -9.00 0.79 21.49
CA VAL A 150 -7.83 1.63 21.21
C VAL A 150 -7.08 1.81 22.52
N LEU A 151 -5.85 1.30 22.60
CA LEU A 151 -4.99 1.43 23.77
C LEU A 151 -4.25 2.77 23.75
N GLY A 152 -3.86 3.23 22.56
CA GLY A 152 -3.22 4.52 22.38
C GLY A 152 -2.39 4.59 21.10
N PHE A 153 -1.76 5.74 20.92
CA PHE A 153 -0.72 5.93 19.91
C PHE A 153 0.56 5.25 20.38
N VAL A 154 1.32 4.73 19.43
CA VAL A 154 2.64 4.14 19.66
C VAL A 154 3.69 5.18 19.34
#